data_AF-A0A6I6UPN7-F1
#
_entry.id   AF-A0A6I6UPN7-F1
#
_cell.length_a   1.000
_cell.length_b   1.000
_cell.length_c   1.000
_cell.angle_alpha   90.00
_cell.angle_beta   90.00
_cell.angle_gamma   90.00
#
_symmetry.space_group_name_H-M   'P 1'
#
loop_
_entity.id
_entity.type
_entity.pdbx_description
1 polymer ?
#
loop_
_entity_poly.entity_id
_entity_poly.type
_entity_poly.pdbx_seq_one_letter_code
_entity_poly.pdbx_strand_id
1 'polypeptide(L)'
;MATIVTVGAILFILANLIYFFKDKHFKYSYFSTALFLKLFFVLLSIMIAFAVLYYALSFDHPMLRISSPSGKPVEHTFLNYLYYSGVTILSVGYGDYIPTGHLRFFALLEAAIGLLLPTAYFMKVLDSRNNKGDE
;
A
#
# COMPACT_ATOMS: atom_id res chain seq x y z
N MET A 1 -28.88 1.28 13.04
CA MET A 1 -27.83 1.92 13.88
C MET A 1 -26.44 1.76 13.24
N ALA A 2 -25.95 0.53 13.02
CA ALA A 2 -24.62 0.29 12.42
C ALA A 2 -24.39 1.05 11.10
N THR A 3 -25.33 0.99 10.15
CA THR A 3 -25.20 1.69 8.86
C THR A 3 -25.05 3.21 9.00
N ILE A 4 -25.78 3.83 9.93
CA ILE A 4 -25.73 5.28 10.16
C ILE A 4 -24.36 5.66 10.71
N VAL A 5 -23.83 4.86 11.65
CA VAL A 5 -22.50 5.07 12.23
C VAL A 5 -21.41 4.89 11.17
N THR A 6 -21.49 3.84 10.34
CA THR A 6 -20.54 3.60 9.25
C THR A 6 -20.52 4.73 8.24
N VAL A 7 -21.69 5.19 7.80
CA VAL A 7 -21.80 6.32 6.85
C VAL A 7 -21.25 7.60 7.47
N GLY A 8 -21.58 7.90 8.73
CA GLY A 8 -21.05 9.04 9.46
C GLY A 8 -19.53 9.02 9.57
N ALA A 9 -18.93 7.86 9.87
CA ALA A 9 -17.48 7.69 9.95
C ALA A 9 -16.81 7.89 8.57
N ILE A 10 -17.37 7.33 7.50
CA ILE A 10 -16.85 7.53 6.13
C ILE A 10 -16.86 9.00 5.76
N LEU A 11 -17.98 9.70 6.00
CA LEU A 11 -18.08 11.13 5.72
C LEU A 11 -17.09 11.95 6.54
N PHE A 12 -16.88 11.61 7.82
CA PHE A 12 -15.91 12.27 8.67
C PHE A 12 -14.47 12.08 8.16
N ILE A 13 -14.09 10.86 7.76
CA ILE A 13 -12.77 10.57 7.18
C ILE A 13 -12.59 11.35 5.87
N LEU A 14 -13.57 11.32 4.98
CA LEU A 14 -13.52 12.05 3.71
C LEU A 14 -13.42 13.57 3.94
N ALA A 15 -14.16 14.12 4.90
CA ALA A 15 -14.08 15.54 5.24
C ALA A 15 -12.70 15.92 5.75
N ASN A 16 -12.08 15.11 6.62
CA ASN A 16 -10.72 15.33 7.10
C ASN A 16 -9.68 15.23 5.99
N LEU A 17 -9.80 14.25 5.09
CA LEU A 17 -8.92 14.13 3.93
C LEU A 17 -9.04 15.33 2.99
N ILE A 18 -10.27 15.73 2.63
CA ILE A 18 -10.52 16.89 1.77
C ILE A 18 -10.00 18.17 2.44
N TYR A 19 -10.23 18.34 3.74
CA TYR A 19 -9.70 19.46 4.51
C TYR A 19 -8.17 19.48 4.45
N PHE A 20 -7.50 18.35 4.70
CA PHE A 20 -6.05 18.23 4.63
C PHE A 20 -5.47 18.61 3.25
N PHE A 21 -6.11 18.17 2.16
CA PHE A 21 -5.65 18.50 0.80
C PHE A 21 -6.00 19.94 0.36
N LYS A 22 -7.05 20.55 0.94
CA LYS A 22 -7.52 21.89 0.58
C LYS A 22 -6.87 22.99 1.42
N ASP A 23 -6.48 22.67 2.65
CA ASP A 23 -5.91 23.64 3.59
C ASP A 23 -4.49 24.02 3.18
N LYS A 24 -4.34 25.22 2.62
CA LYS A 24 -3.05 25.78 2.17
C LYS A 24 -2.22 26.37 3.31
N HIS A 25 -2.62 26.15 4.56
CA HIS A 25 -1.98 26.73 5.74
C HIS A 25 -0.65 26.06 6.12
N PHE A 26 -0.24 24.98 5.44
CA PHE A 26 1.16 24.55 5.39
C PHE A 26 2.01 25.48 4.50
N LYS A 27 1.98 26.79 4.79
CA LYS A 27 2.81 27.82 4.16
C LYS A 27 4.31 27.68 4.48
N TYR A 28 4.72 26.66 5.25
CA TYR A 28 6.11 26.35 5.56
C TYR A 28 6.49 24.85 5.45
N SER A 29 5.63 23.99 4.89
CA SER A 29 6.01 22.59 4.62
C SER A 29 5.83 22.26 3.14
N TYR A 30 6.95 22.38 2.44
CA TYR A 30 7.55 21.60 1.34
C TYR A 30 6.88 20.34 0.74
N PHE A 31 5.67 19.95 1.13
CA PHE A 31 4.92 18.80 0.63
C PHE A 31 4.20 19.18 -0.68
N SER A 32 4.81 18.82 -1.81
CA SER A 32 4.14 18.96 -3.10
C SER A 32 3.07 17.89 -3.24
N THR A 33 1.80 18.28 -3.22
CA THR A 33 0.66 17.38 -3.45
C THR A 33 0.82 16.59 -4.74
N ALA A 34 1.39 17.18 -5.79
CA ALA A 34 1.67 16.50 -7.04
C ALA A 34 2.71 15.38 -6.89
N LEU A 35 3.78 15.60 -6.12
CA LEU A 35 4.79 14.58 -5.83
C LEU A 35 4.20 13.43 -5.01
N PHE A 36 3.42 13.75 -3.97
CA PHE A 36 2.73 12.75 -3.16
C PHE A 36 1.75 11.90 -3.98
N LEU A 37 0.89 12.53 -4.78
CA LEU A 37 -0.05 11.81 -5.64
C LEU A 37 0.67 10.93 -6.65
N LYS A 38 1.79 11.39 -7.21
CA LYS A 38 2.62 10.57 -8.10
C LYS A 38 3.13 9.31 -7.38
N LEU A 39 3.68 9.45 -6.18
CA LEU A 39 4.14 8.31 -5.37
C LEU A 39 2.98 7.37 -5.03
N PHE A 40 1.83 7.92 -4.61
CA PHE A 40 0.63 7.16 -4.29
C PHE A 40 0.16 6.30 -5.46
N PHE A 41 0.02 6.88 -6.66
CA PHE A 41 -0.41 6.11 -7.83
C PHE A 41 0.61 5.07 -8.29
N VAL A 42 1.91 5.31 -8.08
CA VAL A 42 2.97 4.32 -8.35
C VAL A 42 2.86 3.15 -7.37
N LEU A 43 2.72 3.40 -6.07
CA LEU A 43 2.54 2.34 -5.08
C LEU A 43 1.24 1.57 -5.32
N LEU A 44 0.15 2.27 -5.66
CA LEU A 44 -1.14 1.65 -6.00
C LEU A 44 -1.03 0.74 -7.22
N SER A 45 -0.32 1.14 -8.27
CA SER A 45 -0.17 0.32 -9.48
C SER A 45 0.70 -0.92 -9.21
N ILE A 46 1.76 -0.78 -8.41
CA ILE A 46 2.62 -1.90 -7.98
C ILE A 46 1.79 -2.88 -7.14
N MET A 47 1.01 -2.39 -6.17
CA MET A 47 0.10 -3.21 -5.36
C MET A 47 -0.85 -4.02 -6.24
N ILE A 48 -1.53 -3.38 -7.21
CA ILE A 48 -2.43 -4.10 -8.13
C ILE A 48 -1.67 -5.15 -8.95
N ALA A 49 -0.45 -4.83 -9.43
CA ALA A 49 0.36 -5.77 -10.20
C ALA A 49 0.78 -7.00 -9.37
N PHE A 50 1.21 -6.81 -8.12
CA PHE A 50 1.54 -7.91 -7.22
C PHE A 50 0.30 -8.71 -6.81
N ALA A 51 -0.86 -8.07 -6.61
CA ALA A 51 -2.12 -8.76 -6.38
C ALA A 51 -2.48 -9.70 -7.54
N VAL A 52 -2.35 -9.25 -8.79
CA VAL A 52 -2.54 -10.08 -9.98
C VAL A 52 -1.51 -11.22 -10.03
N LEU A 53 -0.24 -10.93 -9.71
CA LEU A 53 0.82 -11.95 -9.66
C LEU A 53 0.51 -13.04 -8.63
N TYR A 54 0.11 -12.68 -7.41
CA TYR A 54 -0.21 -13.65 -6.37
C TYR A 54 -1.44 -14.48 -6.68
N TYR A 55 -2.48 -13.83 -7.24
CA TYR A 55 -3.67 -14.49 -7.73
C TYR A 55 -3.28 -15.53 -8.79
N ALA A 56 -2.47 -15.14 -9.78
CA ALA A 56 -2.04 -16.02 -10.87
C ALA A 56 -1.18 -17.20 -10.37
N LEU A 57 -0.22 -16.94 -9.46
CA LEU A 57 0.65 -17.99 -8.91
C LEU A 57 -0.09 -18.99 -8.01
N SER A 58 -1.32 -18.67 -7.60
CA SER A 58 -2.10 -19.50 -6.69
C SER A 58 -3.25 -20.26 -7.37
N PHE A 59 -3.28 -20.31 -8.70
CA PHE A 59 -4.35 -20.97 -9.48
C PHE A 59 -4.38 -22.49 -9.26
N ASP A 60 -3.24 -23.18 -9.46
CA ASP A 60 -3.18 -24.63 -9.36
C ASP A 60 -3.14 -25.10 -7.91
N HIS A 61 -2.41 -24.35 -7.08
CA HIS A 61 -2.19 -24.66 -5.69
C HIS A 61 -2.31 -23.37 -4.87
N PRO A 62 -3.20 -23.31 -3.86
CA PRO A 62 -3.35 -22.11 -3.04
C PRO A 62 -2.07 -21.86 -2.24
N MET A 63 -1.38 -20.78 -2.57
CA MET A 63 -0.10 -20.41 -1.95
C MET A 63 -0.26 -19.41 -0.79
N LEU A 64 -1.47 -18.91 -0.54
CA LEU A 64 -1.82 -18.18 0.67
C LEU A 64 -2.60 -19.06 1.64
N ARG A 65 -2.24 -19.01 2.92
CA ARG A 65 -2.92 -19.73 4.00
C ARG A 65 -3.35 -18.81 5.12
N ILE A 66 -4.46 -19.16 5.74
CA ILE A 66 -4.97 -18.46 6.92
C ILE A 66 -4.08 -18.83 8.12
N SER A 67 -3.70 -17.82 8.90
CA SER A 67 -3.00 -17.97 10.17
C SER A 67 -3.92 -18.56 11.23
N SER A 68 -4.03 -19.89 11.21
CA SER A 68 -4.88 -20.69 12.07
C SER A 68 -4.18 -22.04 12.32
N PRO A 69 -4.43 -22.73 13.45
CA PRO A 69 -3.93 -24.09 13.67
C PRO A 69 -4.28 -25.05 12.53
N SER A 70 -5.40 -24.80 11.84
CA SER A 70 -5.85 -25.59 10.69
C SER A 70 -5.08 -25.29 9.40
N GLY A 71 -4.40 -24.14 9.30
CA GLY A 71 -3.60 -23.75 8.13
C GLY A 71 -4.35 -23.81 6.80
N LYS A 72 -5.66 -23.55 6.81
CA LYS A 72 -6.52 -23.68 5.63
C LYS A 72 -6.08 -22.72 4.52
N PRO A 73 -6.22 -23.12 3.24
CA PRO A 73 -5.97 -22.21 2.14
C PRO A 73 -6.93 -21.01 2.21
N VAL A 74 -6.42 -19.83 1.86
CA VAL A 74 -7.26 -18.65 1.67
C VAL A 74 -8.17 -18.87 0.47
N GLU A 75 -9.41 -18.38 0.55
CA GLU A 75 -10.35 -18.45 -0.56
C GLU A 75 -9.76 -17.74 -1.79
N HIS A 76 -9.79 -18.41 -2.95
CA HIS A 76 -9.15 -17.92 -4.17
C HIS A 76 -9.98 -16.81 -4.84
N THR A 77 -9.98 -15.63 -4.22
CA THR A 77 -10.66 -14.43 -4.73
C THR A 77 -9.67 -13.31 -4.92
N PHE A 78 -9.80 -12.53 -6.00
CA PHE A 78 -8.90 -11.42 -6.28
C PHE A 78 -8.78 -10.44 -5.11
N LEU A 79 -9.89 -10.18 -4.40
CA LEU A 79 -9.90 -9.27 -3.25
C LEU A 79 -9.01 -9.75 -2.10
N ASN A 80 -8.92 -11.06 -1.84
CA ASN A 80 -8.02 -11.59 -0.82
C ASN A 80 -6.55 -11.39 -1.17
N TYR A 81 -6.17 -11.56 -2.44
CA TYR A 81 -4.80 -11.30 -2.90
C TYR A 81 -4.48 -9.81 -2.99
N LEU A 82 -5.46 -8.98 -3.33
CA LEU A 82 -5.34 -7.52 -3.29
C LEU A 82 -5.12 -7.02 -1.87
N TYR A 83 -5.88 -7.56 -0.91
CA TYR A 83 -5.68 -7.28 0.51
C TYR A 83 -4.29 -7.71 0.99
N TYR A 84 -3.86 -8.93 0.65
CA TYR A 84 -2.53 -9.43 0.99
C TYR A 84 -1.41 -8.52 0.43
N SER A 85 -1.51 -8.15 -0.84
CA SER A 85 -0.57 -7.23 -1.48
C SER A 85 -0.56 -5.85 -0.81
N GLY A 86 -1.73 -5.27 -0.51
CA GLY A 86 -1.83 -4.00 0.19
C GLY A 86 -1.17 -4.02 1.57
N VAL A 87 -1.46 -5.06 2.37
CA VAL A 87 -0.86 -5.25 3.71
C VAL A 87 0.66 -5.45 3.61
N THR A 88 1.15 -6.05 2.53
CA THR A 88 2.57 -6.31 2.27
C THR A 88 3.31 -5.05 1.82
N ILE A 89 2.86 -4.37 0.77
CA ILE A 89 3.53 -3.17 0.24
C ILE A 89 3.49 -1.99 1.21
N LEU A 90 2.43 -1.89 2.02
CA LEU A 90 2.32 -0.88 3.07
C LEU A 90 3.08 -1.27 4.35
N SER A 91 3.76 -2.42 4.35
CA SER A 91 4.54 -2.93 5.49
C SER A 91 3.73 -3.09 6.79
N VAL A 92 2.41 -3.31 6.66
CA VAL A 92 1.51 -3.51 7.81
C VAL A 92 1.64 -4.92 8.37
N GLY A 93 1.63 -5.93 7.48
CA GLY A 93 1.90 -7.32 7.84
C GLY A 93 1.06 -7.88 8.99
N TYR A 94 -0.28 -7.77 8.95
CA TYR A 94 -1.17 -8.25 10.03
C TYR A 94 -0.95 -9.71 10.44
N GLY A 95 -0.41 -10.54 9.54
CA GLY A 95 -0.08 -11.93 9.81
C GLY A 95 -1.29 -12.86 9.81
N ASP A 96 -2.42 -12.41 9.29
CA ASP A 96 -3.63 -13.19 9.06
C ASP A 96 -3.54 -14.06 7.81
N TYR A 97 -2.86 -13.59 6.76
CA TYR A 97 -2.51 -14.35 5.56
C TYR A 97 -1.01 -14.63 5.49
N ILE A 98 -0.65 -15.90 5.33
CA ILE A 98 0.73 -16.37 5.33
C ILE A 98 1.09 -16.90 3.93
N PRO A 99 2.12 -16.33 3.26
CA PRO A 99 2.61 -16.84 1.99
C PRO A 99 3.37 -18.16 2.17
N THR A 100 3.18 -19.07 1.22
CA THR A 100 3.85 -20.36 1.15
C THR A 100 4.50 -20.57 -0.22
N GLY A 101 5.43 -21.51 -0.30
CA GLY A 101 6.19 -21.77 -1.53
C GLY A 101 6.91 -20.52 -2.06
N HIS A 102 6.90 -20.37 -3.39
CA HIS A 102 7.58 -19.28 -4.10
C HIS A 102 6.92 -17.91 -3.87
N LEU A 103 5.68 -17.86 -3.39
CA LEU A 103 4.99 -16.60 -3.04
C LEU A 103 5.77 -15.79 -2.00
N ARG A 104 6.56 -16.46 -1.14
CA ARG A 104 7.42 -15.82 -0.14
C ARG A 104 8.47 -14.90 -0.75
N PHE A 105 9.06 -15.31 -1.87
CA PHE A 105 10.08 -14.50 -2.55
C PHE A 105 9.47 -13.19 -3.08
N PHE A 106 8.32 -13.30 -3.74
CA PHE A 106 7.62 -12.13 -4.27
C PHE A 106 7.09 -11.21 -3.16
N ALA A 107 6.61 -11.78 -2.05
CA ALA A 107 6.20 -11.02 -0.87
C ALA A 107 7.37 -10.21 -0.27
N LEU A 108 8.55 -10.81 -0.17
CA LEU A 108 9.75 -10.12 0.28
C LEU A 108 10.14 -8.98 -0.67
N LEU A 109 10.08 -9.24 -1.98
CA LEU A 109 10.36 -8.24 -3.01
C LEU A 109 9.37 -7.06 -2.95
N GLU A 110 8.07 -7.35 -2.83
CA GLU A 110 7.04 -6.33 -2.71
C GLU A 110 7.23 -5.47 -1.45
N ALA A 111 7.48 -6.10 -0.30
CA ALA A 111 7.75 -5.38 0.95
C ALA A 111 8.99 -4.48 0.82
N ALA A 112 10.05 -4.97 0.19
CA ALA A 112 11.25 -4.18 -0.07
C ALA A 112 10.94 -2.97 -0.97
N ILE A 113 10.17 -3.15 -2.05
CA ILE A 113 9.75 -2.05 -2.92
C ILE A 113 8.90 -1.03 -2.14
N GLY A 114 7.94 -1.52 -1.35
CA GLY A 114 7.05 -0.69 -0.53
C GLY A 114 7.79 0.21 0.46
N LEU A 115 8.90 -0.26 1.01
CA LEU A 115 9.75 0.50 1.93
C LEU A 115 10.78 1.40 1.21
N LEU A 116 11.47 0.85 0.21
CA LEU A 116 12.61 1.51 -0.44
C LEU A 116 12.18 2.59 -1.44
N LEU A 117 11.07 2.38 -2.17
CA LEU A 117 10.63 3.32 -3.20
C LEU A 117 10.20 4.68 -2.63
N PRO A 118 9.39 4.78 -1.56
CA PRO A 118 9.12 6.05 -0.89
C PRO A 118 10.41 6.71 -0.39
N THR A 119 11.30 5.95 0.23
CA THR A 119 12.57 6.45 0.77
C THR A 119 13.45 7.06 -0.32
N ALA A 120 13.67 6.33 -1.42
CA ALA A 120 14.43 6.81 -2.58
C ALA A 120 13.78 8.02 -3.24
N TYR A 121 12.45 8.05 -3.31
CA TYR A 121 11.70 9.18 -3.83
C TYR A 121 11.92 10.44 -2.99
N PHE A 122 11.84 10.33 -1.67
CA PHE A 122 12.10 11.44 -0.76
C PHE A 122 13.55 11.93 -0.86
N MET A 123 14.54 11.03 -0.86
CA MET A 123 15.96 11.40 -1.02
C MET A 123 16.19 12.17 -2.33
N LYS A 124 15.65 11.69 -3.45
CA LYS A 124 15.77 12.38 -4.73
C LYS A 124 15.18 13.79 -4.71
N VAL A 125 14.04 13.98 -4.03
CA VAL A 125 13.40 15.29 -3.89
C VAL A 125 14.24 16.24 -3.02
N LEU A 126 14.93 15.71 -2.00
CA LEU A 126 15.87 16.46 -1.16
C LEU A 126 17.13 16.87 -1.95
N ASP A 127 17.79 15.93 -2.63
CA ASP A 127 19.03 16.20 -3.39
C ASP A 127 18.82 17.20 -4.53
N SER A 128 17.69 17.08 -5.25
CA SER A 128 17.35 18.00 -6.34
C SER A 128 17.17 19.45 -5.88
N ARG A 129 17.05 19.69 -4.57
CA ARG A 129 16.94 21.03 -3.99
C ARG A 129 18.30 21.59 -3.59
N ASN A 130 19.19 20.77 -3.01
CA ASN A 130 20.54 21.23 -2.69
C ASN A 130 21.24 21.77 -3.95
N ASN A 131 21.14 21.06 -5.07
CA ASN A 131 21.74 21.50 -6.32
C ASN A 131 21.11 22.78 -6.94
N LYS A 132 19.92 23.21 -6.50
CA LYS A 132 19.26 24.44 -6.98
C LYS A 132 19.51 25.66 -6.09
N GLY A 133 20.07 25.48 -4.89
CA GLY A 133 20.41 26.56 -3.98
C GLY A 133 21.82 27.11 -4.18
N ASP A 134 22.66 26.38 -4.92
CA ASP A 134 24.07 26.68 -5.16
C ASP A 134 24.36 27.24 -6.57
N GLU A 135 23.32 27.48 -7.37
CA GLU A 135 23.34 28.20 -8.67
C GLU A 135 22.67 29.57 -8.55
#